data_AF-A0A5M4D320-F1
#
_entry.id   AF-A0A5M4D320-F1
#
_cell.length_a   1.000
_cell.length_b   1.000
_cell.length_c   1.000
_cell.angle_alpha   90.00
_cell.angle_beta   90.00
_cell.angle_gamma   90.00
#
_symmetry.space_group_name_H-M   'P 1'
#
loop_
_entity.id
_entity.type
_entity.pdbx_description
1 polymer ?
#
loop_
_entity_poly.entity_id
_entity_poly.type
_entity_poly.pdbx_seq_one_letter_code
_entity_poly.pdbx_strand_id
1 'polypeptide(L)'
;MKQPRLIAWTGLSFSLLALGVGAWTMGRRIAAYNREHPREHPYFIEVGVTDFEFAGREVTVRDQLDAEGAGQVVVDYGPDSASIDVGVPNPLPLPGLARHEDWLRVLIVGEPGGRTYEQFRQAVRDRDITPRLVFVSRHLNPGVDDSRFGIEVDQSSREYGEVMRKRWTFGFLELRTEGGFRQWTRHYPESARSFDGRVLAAARAGQPAPQRSPDELAEDSWEWYAALTVIPAGKAPNRSFRNDALSSAGWALPMTSAGVIGSIGCLAFALAPRRSDRWSAAERPSP
;
A
#
# COMPACT_ATOMS: atom_id res chain seq x y z
N MET A 1 2.22 -27.39 52.05
CA MET A 1 2.06 -26.37 50.97
C MET A 1 2.32 -26.94 49.55
N LYS A 2 1.64 -28.01 49.11
CA LYS A 2 1.76 -28.54 47.72
C LYS A 2 0.81 -27.86 46.72
N GLN A 3 -0.30 -27.31 47.22
CA GLN A 3 -1.36 -26.70 46.42
C GLN A 3 -0.95 -25.52 45.51
N PRO A 4 -0.11 -24.53 45.93
CA PRO A 4 0.15 -23.37 45.07
C PRO A 4 0.99 -23.72 43.83
N ARG A 5 1.93 -24.66 43.96
CA ARG A 5 2.72 -25.14 42.81
C ARG A 5 1.88 -25.96 41.84
N LEU A 6 0.97 -26.77 42.37
CA LEU A 6 0.04 -27.53 41.52
C LEU A 6 -0.83 -26.58 40.70
N ILE A 7 -1.37 -25.52 41.31
CA ILE A 7 -2.15 -24.48 40.62
C ILE A 7 -1.31 -23.81 39.52
N ALA A 8 -0.06 -23.42 39.82
CA ALA A 8 0.82 -22.80 38.83
C ALA A 8 1.13 -23.72 37.64
N TRP A 9 1.41 -25.02 37.88
CA TRP A 9 1.62 -25.98 36.80
C TRP A 9 0.37 -26.22 35.96
N THR A 10 -0.81 -26.32 36.58
CA THR A 10 -2.08 -26.45 35.85
C THR A 10 -2.35 -25.21 34.99
N GLY A 11 -2.13 -24.01 35.54
CA GLY A 11 -2.26 -22.74 34.81
C GLY A 11 -1.28 -22.65 33.64
N LEU A 12 -0.04 -23.12 33.83
CA LEU A 12 0.95 -23.18 32.76
C LEU A 12 0.50 -24.13 31.65
N SER A 13 0.06 -25.34 31.98
CA SER A 13 -0.44 -26.31 30.99
C SER A 13 -1.62 -25.77 30.19
N PHE A 14 -2.57 -25.10 30.85
CA PHE A 14 -3.71 -24.47 30.16
C PHE A 14 -3.25 -23.33 29.24
N SER A 15 -2.31 -22.50 29.70
CA SER A 15 -1.75 -21.39 28.92
C SER A 15 -0.98 -21.88 27.69
N LEU A 16 -0.20 -22.97 27.83
CA LEU A 16 0.49 -23.61 26.71
C LEU A 16 -0.48 -24.25 25.72
N LEU A 17 -1.56 -24.87 26.19
CA LEU A 17 -2.61 -25.40 25.33
C LEU A 17 -3.30 -24.27 24.54
N ALA A 18 -3.68 -23.18 25.22
CA ALA A 18 -4.27 -22.01 24.58
C ALA A 18 -3.32 -21.38 23.55
N LEU A 19 -2.02 -21.30 23.87
CA LEU A 19 -0.98 -20.85 22.95
C LEU A 19 -0.88 -21.75 21.72
N GLY A 20 -0.81 -23.07 21.90
CA GLY A 20 -0.71 -24.04 20.80
C GLY A 20 -1.93 -24.02 19.87
N VAL A 21 -3.14 -24.02 20.45
CA VAL A 21 -4.40 -23.95 19.68
C VAL A 21 -4.54 -22.60 18.98
N GLY A 22 -4.21 -21.50 19.67
CA GLY A 22 -4.22 -20.14 19.11
C GLY A 22 -3.27 -20.00 17.93
N ALA A 23 -2.01 -20.41 18.10
CA ALA A 23 -0.99 -20.34 17.06
C ALA A 23 -1.33 -21.21 15.84
N TRP A 24 -1.81 -22.44 16.06
CA TRP A 24 -2.23 -23.33 14.98
C TRP A 24 -3.43 -22.77 14.19
N THR A 25 -4.44 -22.26 14.91
CA THR A 25 -5.63 -21.64 14.28
C THR A 25 -5.25 -20.38 13.50
N MET A 26 -4.41 -19.53 14.08
CA MET A 26 -3.87 -18.34 13.42
C MET A 26 -3.10 -18.70 12.15
N GLY A 27 -2.19 -19.68 12.22
CA GLY A 27 -1.42 -20.15 11.06
C GLY A 27 -2.32 -20.69 9.95
N ARG A 28 -3.35 -21.48 10.29
CA ARG A 28 -4.33 -21.97 9.30
C ARG A 28 -5.12 -20.84 8.63
N ARG A 29 -5.53 -19.83 9.39
CA ARG A 29 -6.28 -18.66 8.87
C ARG A 29 -5.41 -17.81 7.96
N ILE A 30 -4.18 -17.51 8.38
CA ILE A 30 -3.19 -16.79 7.55
C ILE A 30 -2.91 -17.55 6.26
N ALA A 31 -2.72 -18.87 6.34
CA ALA A 31 -2.48 -19.70 5.16
C ALA A 31 -3.69 -19.76 4.21
N ALA A 32 -4.91 -19.84 4.76
CA ALA A 32 -6.13 -19.75 3.96
C ALA A 32 -6.27 -18.38 3.30
N TYR A 33 -6.08 -17.30 4.06
CA TYR A 33 -6.12 -15.93 3.57
C TYR A 33 -5.13 -15.70 2.42
N ASN A 34 -3.87 -16.11 2.57
CA ASN A 34 -2.84 -15.96 1.54
C ASN A 34 -3.12 -16.79 0.27
N ARG A 35 -3.84 -17.92 0.39
CA ARG A 35 -4.28 -18.71 -0.78
C ARG A 35 -5.46 -18.06 -1.50
N GLU A 36 -6.39 -17.48 -0.75
CA GLU A 36 -7.57 -16.80 -1.30
C GLU A 36 -7.22 -15.42 -1.86
N HIS A 37 -6.15 -14.80 -1.35
CA HIS A 37 -5.68 -13.46 -1.72
C HIS A 37 -4.18 -13.51 -2.06
N PRO A 38 -3.80 -14.18 -3.17
CA PRO A 38 -2.41 -14.19 -3.61
C PRO A 38 -1.95 -12.75 -3.84
N ARG A 39 -0.89 -12.35 -3.14
CA ARG A 39 -0.27 -11.02 -3.30
C ARG A 39 0.65 -11.07 -4.50
N GLU A 40 0.08 -10.86 -5.67
CA GLU A 40 0.88 -10.70 -6.86
C GLU A 40 1.31 -9.24 -6.97
N HIS A 41 2.56 -8.97 -6.62
CA HIS A 41 3.19 -7.70 -6.90
C HIS A 41 3.54 -7.67 -8.38
N PRO A 42 2.89 -6.81 -9.19
CA PRO A 42 3.27 -6.69 -10.59
C PRO A 42 4.73 -6.26 -10.68
N TYR A 43 5.39 -6.73 -11.73
CA TYR A 43 6.70 -6.24 -12.09
C TYR A 43 6.59 -5.10 -13.08
N PHE A 44 7.50 -4.13 -12.89
CA PHE A 44 7.59 -2.92 -13.68
C PHE A 44 8.97 -2.85 -14.33
N ILE A 45 8.98 -2.62 -15.64
CA ILE A 45 10.20 -2.21 -16.37
C ILE A 45 9.92 -0.80 -16.85
N GLU A 46 10.75 0.13 -16.43
CA GLU A 46 10.64 1.53 -16.83
C GLU A 46 11.24 1.74 -18.22
N VAL A 47 10.55 2.53 -19.04
CA VAL A 47 11.01 2.97 -20.36
C VAL A 47 11.36 4.45 -20.24
N GLY A 48 12.65 4.78 -20.32
CA GLY A 48 13.16 6.16 -20.18
C GLY A 48 13.46 6.88 -21.50
N VAL A 49 13.15 6.26 -22.64
CA VAL A 49 13.44 6.76 -23.99
C VAL A 49 12.15 7.23 -24.68
N THR A 50 12.28 8.18 -25.60
CA THR A 50 11.15 8.75 -26.37
C THR A 50 10.73 7.88 -27.54
N ASP A 51 11.65 7.10 -28.10
CA ASP A 51 11.44 6.30 -29.30
C ASP A 51 11.75 4.84 -28.98
N PHE A 52 10.76 3.97 -29.14
CA PHE A 52 10.88 2.55 -28.85
C PHE A 52 9.79 1.73 -29.58
N GLU A 53 9.93 0.41 -29.60
CA GLU A 53 8.92 -0.50 -30.17
C GLU A 53 8.09 -1.15 -29.07
N PHE A 54 6.78 -1.23 -29.27
CA PHE A 54 5.88 -2.05 -28.46
C PHE A 54 4.94 -2.85 -29.35
N ALA A 55 4.83 -4.15 -29.09
CA ALA A 55 3.96 -5.06 -29.84
C ALA A 55 4.11 -4.98 -31.38
N GLY A 56 5.34 -4.79 -31.88
CA GLY A 56 5.61 -4.68 -33.32
C GLY A 56 5.29 -3.32 -33.94
N ARG A 57 5.00 -2.31 -33.12
CA ARG A 57 4.63 -0.96 -33.55
C ARG A 57 5.58 0.06 -32.91
N GLU A 58 5.93 1.07 -33.68
CA GLU A 58 6.73 2.19 -33.21
C GLU A 58 5.92 3.07 -32.26
N VAL A 59 6.55 3.46 -31.17
CA VAL A 59 6.05 4.41 -30.18
C VAL A 59 7.02 5.59 -30.16
N THR A 60 6.49 6.79 -30.39
CA THR A 60 7.26 8.04 -30.33
C THR A 60 6.58 9.00 -29.38
N VAL A 61 7.36 9.56 -28.46
CA VAL A 61 6.90 10.53 -27.46
C VAL A 61 7.49 11.90 -27.77
N ARG A 62 6.64 12.91 -27.90
CA ARG A 62 7.01 14.28 -28.28
C ARG A 62 6.42 15.30 -27.34
N ASP A 63 7.20 16.34 -27.09
CA ASP A 63 6.82 17.48 -26.27
C ASP A 63 6.17 18.57 -27.14
N GLN A 64 4.96 18.99 -26.79
CA GLN A 64 4.31 20.21 -27.30
C GLN A 64 4.18 21.20 -26.14
N LEU A 65 5.28 21.89 -25.85
CA LEU A 65 5.43 22.74 -24.66
C LEU A 65 5.62 24.21 -25.02
N ASP A 66 5.20 25.09 -24.12
CA ASP A 66 5.52 26.51 -24.12
C ASP A 66 6.91 26.80 -23.51
N ALA A 67 7.26 28.08 -23.32
CA ALA A 67 8.56 28.49 -22.79
C ALA A 67 8.73 28.13 -21.30
N GLU A 68 7.63 27.98 -20.58
CA GLU A 68 7.56 27.62 -19.16
C GLU A 68 7.57 26.09 -18.96
N GLY A 69 7.47 25.32 -20.05
CA GLY A 69 7.44 23.87 -20.02
C GLY A 69 6.06 23.30 -19.68
N ALA A 70 5.00 24.12 -19.75
CA ALA A 70 3.62 23.66 -19.70
C ALA A 70 3.13 23.29 -21.11
N GLY A 71 2.11 22.44 -21.20
CA GLY A 71 1.59 21.96 -22.48
C GLY A 71 1.20 20.50 -22.43
N GLN A 72 1.53 19.75 -23.49
CA GLN A 72 1.14 18.36 -23.64
C GLN A 72 2.32 17.47 -24.07
N VAL A 73 2.34 16.25 -23.54
CA VAL A 73 3.15 15.16 -24.04
C VAL A 73 2.29 14.37 -25.03
N VAL A 74 2.72 14.32 -26.29
CA VAL A 74 2.04 13.60 -27.37
C VAL A 74 2.70 12.24 -27.58
N VAL A 75 1.89 11.19 -27.56
CA VAL A 75 2.30 9.80 -27.74
C VAL A 75 1.72 9.30 -29.04
N ASP A 76 2.59 9.04 -30.01
CA ASP A 76 2.24 8.39 -31.26
C ASP A 76 2.48 6.88 -31.14
N TYR A 77 1.53 6.07 -31.61
CA TYR A 77 1.59 4.61 -31.58
C TYR A 77 1.10 4.04 -32.92
N GLY A 78 2.02 3.82 -33.84
CA GLY A 78 1.68 3.58 -35.25
C GLY A 78 0.89 4.76 -35.85
N PRO A 79 -0.33 4.55 -36.38
CA PRO A 79 -1.13 5.63 -36.97
C PRO A 79 -1.93 6.45 -35.93
N ASP A 80 -2.00 5.97 -34.68
CA ASP A 80 -2.82 6.58 -33.64
C ASP A 80 -1.98 7.57 -32.81
N SER A 81 -2.60 8.64 -32.31
CA SER A 81 -1.94 9.61 -31.42
C SER A 81 -2.83 9.94 -30.22
N ALA A 82 -2.22 10.16 -29.06
CA ALA A 82 -2.89 10.56 -27.83
C ALA A 82 -2.06 11.63 -27.11
N SER A 83 -2.71 12.49 -26.33
CA SER A 83 -2.03 13.53 -25.54
C SER A 83 -2.25 13.37 -24.05
N ILE A 84 -1.22 13.73 -23.28
CA ILE A 84 -1.20 13.74 -21.82
C ILE A 84 -0.84 15.17 -21.39
N ASP A 85 -1.71 15.81 -20.62
CA ASP A 85 -1.44 17.14 -20.09
C ASP A 85 -0.27 17.11 -19.10
N VAL A 86 0.61 18.11 -19.19
CA VAL A 86 1.77 18.21 -18.31
C VAL A 86 1.34 18.50 -16.87
N GLY A 87 1.68 17.58 -15.96
CA GLY A 87 1.35 17.69 -14.54
C GLY A 87 2.28 18.63 -13.75
N VAL A 88 3.57 18.66 -14.08
CA VAL A 88 4.57 19.55 -13.48
C VAL A 88 5.39 20.19 -14.60
N PRO A 89 5.19 21.49 -14.87
CA PRO A 89 5.96 22.20 -15.89
C PRO A 89 7.45 22.17 -15.58
N ASN A 90 8.26 21.89 -16.61
CA ASN A 90 9.72 21.91 -16.51
C ASN A 90 10.30 22.50 -17.80
N PRO A 91 10.88 23.72 -17.78
CA PRO A 91 11.39 24.36 -18.98
C PRO A 91 12.69 23.72 -19.49
N LEU A 92 13.39 22.93 -18.67
CA LEU A 92 14.70 22.39 -19.01
C LEU A 92 14.60 21.23 -20.01
N PRO A 93 15.34 21.27 -21.15
CA PRO A 93 15.40 20.16 -22.09
C PRO A 93 16.31 19.06 -21.56
N LEU A 94 15.71 18.12 -20.83
CA LEU A 94 16.38 16.90 -20.38
C LEU A 94 16.24 15.77 -21.42
N PRO A 95 17.21 14.84 -21.49
CA PRO A 95 17.17 13.76 -22.46
C PRO A 95 16.06 12.74 -22.17
N GLY A 96 15.53 12.13 -23.23
CA GLY A 96 14.51 11.09 -23.13
C GLY A 96 13.27 11.57 -22.38
N LEU A 97 12.83 10.81 -21.39
CA LEU A 97 11.68 11.14 -20.56
C LEU A 97 12.04 11.78 -19.21
N ALA A 98 13.32 12.08 -18.97
CA ALA A 98 13.80 12.60 -17.69
C ALA A 98 13.14 13.93 -17.29
N ARG A 99 12.74 14.76 -18.27
CA ARG A 99 12.00 16.02 -18.02
C ARG A 99 10.71 15.79 -17.23
N HIS A 100 10.07 14.65 -17.46
CA HIS A 100 8.72 14.35 -16.96
C HIS A 100 8.74 13.44 -15.73
N GLU A 101 9.91 13.06 -15.23
CA GLU A 101 10.05 12.06 -14.17
C GLU A 101 9.46 12.48 -12.80
N ASP A 102 9.06 13.73 -12.59
CA ASP A 102 8.40 14.11 -11.34
C ASP A 102 6.89 13.81 -11.33
N TRP A 103 6.31 13.50 -12.50
CA TRP A 103 4.87 13.35 -12.64
C TRP A 103 4.41 12.31 -13.67
N LEU A 104 5.28 11.84 -14.57
CA LEU A 104 4.98 10.84 -15.60
C LEU A 104 5.98 9.68 -15.54
N ARG A 105 5.48 8.44 -15.68
CA ARG A 105 6.28 7.23 -15.91
C ARG A 105 5.73 6.44 -17.09
N VAL A 106 6.62 5.80 -17.84
CA VAL A 106 6.25 4.83 -18.88
C VAL A 106 6.67 3.46 -18.40
N LEU A 107 5.68 2.58 -18.22
CA LEU A 107 5.87 1.32 -17.52
C LEU A 107 5.40 0.15 -18.39
N ILE A 108 6.28 -0.84 -18.54
CA ILE A 108 5.90 -2.18 -18.95
C ILE A 108 5.48 -2.93 -17.68
N VAL A 109 4.23 -3.36 -17.63
CA VAL A 109 3.60 -3.99 -16.46
C VAL A 109 3.25 -5.44 -16.79
N GLY A 110 3.57 -6.36 -15.90
CA GLY A 110 3.09 -7.74 -16.01
C GLY A 110 3.07 -8.48 -14.69
N GLU A 111 2.29 -9.55 -14.66
CA GLU A 111 2.21 -10.45 -13.52
C GLU A 111 3.49 -11.28 -13.40
N PRO A 112 4.05 -11.45 -12.19
CA PRO A 112 5.29 -12.19 -12.00
C PRO A 112 5.11 -13.68 -12.33
N GLY A 113 3.94 -14.28 -12.02
CA GLY A 113 3.66 -15.69 -12.28
C GLY A 113 4.69 -16.64 -11.66
N GLY A 114 5.20 -16.32 -10.46
CA GLY A 114 6.25 -17.06 -9.78
C GLY A 114 7.67 -16.86 -10.33
N ARG A 115 7.86 -16.01 -11.34
CA ARG A 115 9.18 -15.65 -11.88
C ARG A 115 9.89 -14.68 -10.94
N THR A 116 11.22 -14.73 -10.94
CA THR A 116 12.06 -13.64 -10.45
C THR A 116 11.99 -12.44 -11.39
N TYR A 117 12.39 -11.25 -10.93
CA TYR A 117 12.41 -10.04 -11.77
C TYR A 117 13.25 -10.21 -13.05
N GLU A 118 14.41 -10.87 -12.95
CA GLU A 118 15.27 -11.13 -14.11
C GLU A 118 14.62 -12.08 -15.12
N GLN A 119 13.97 -13.14 -14.64
CA GLN A 119 13.22 -14.05 -15.50
C GLN A 119 12.04 -13.36 -16.16
N PHE A 120 11.35 -12.46 -15.46
CA PHE A 120 10.28 -11.65 -16.04
C PHE A 120 10.81 -10.73 -17.14
N ARG A 121 11.90 -10.01 -16.87
CA ARG A 121 12.53 -9.11 -17.85
C ARG A 121 12.98 -9.87 -19.10
N GLN A 122 13.53 -11.06 -18.92
CA GLN A 122 13.90 -11.93 -20.04
C GLN A 122 12.66 -12.40 -20.81
N ALA A 123 11.60 -12.84 -20.13
CA ALA A 123 10.34 -13.25 -20.77
C ALA A 123 9.67 -12.13 -21.57
N VAL A 124 9.75 -10.86 -21.11
CA VAL A 124 9.29 -9.70 -21.88
C VAL A 124 10.09 -9.55 -23.18
N ARG A 125 11.43 -9.66 -23.11
CA ARG A 125 12.32 -9.53 -24.28
C ARG A 125 12.09 -10.64 -25.29
N ASP A 126 11.93 -11.87 -24.81
CA ASP A 126 11.71 -13.05 -25.64
C ASP A 126 10.26 -13.12 -26.18
N ARG A 127 9.39 -12.21 -25.75
CA ARG A 127 7.95 -12.15 -26.08
C ARG A 127 7.18 -13.39 -25.60
N ASP A 128 7.66 -14.05 -24.54
CA ASP A 128 7.03 -15.20 -23.89
C ASP A 128 5.78 -14.82 -23.07
N ILE A 129 5.70 -13.55 -22.67
CA ILE A 129 4.55 -12.96 -21.99
C ILE A 129 4.10 -11.72 -22.75
N THR A 130 2.80 -11.43 -22.65
CA THR A 130 2.20 -10.21 -23.21
C THR A 130 2.08 -9.16 -22.12
N PRO A 131 3.07 -8.28 -21.92
CA PRO A 131 2.96 -7.25 -20.91
C PRO A 131 2.01 -6.14 -21.38
N ARG A 132 1.58 -5.31 -20.43
CA ARG A 132 0.91 -4.03 -20.70
C ARG A 132 1.94 -2.94 -20.81
N LEU A 133 1.74 -1.97 -21.69
CA LEU A 133 2.51 -0.73 -21.71
C LEU A 133 1.60 0.42 -21.33
N VAL A 134 1.95 1.13 -20.26
CA VAL A 134 1.11 2.17 -19.68
C VAL A 134 1.93 3.41 -19.36
N PHE A 135 1.45 4.56 -19.83
CA PHE A 135 1.86 5.86 -19.35
C PHE A 135 1.02 6.19 -18.11
N VAL A 136 1.69 6.50 -17.01
CA VAL A 136 1.06 6.83 -15.74
C VAL A 136 1.44 8.25 -15.41
N SER A 137 0.45 9.12 -15.28
CA SER A 137 0.64 10.54 -14.95
C SER A 137 0.01 10.86 -13.59
N ARG A 138 0.61 11.78 -12.85
CA ARG A 138 0.02 12.41 -11.66
C ARG A 138 -0.49 13.79 -12.04
N HIS A 139 -1.79 14.00 -11.89
CA HIS A 139 -2.44 15.28 -12.10
C HIS A 139 -2.44 16.05 -10.78
N LEU A 140 -1.73 17.18 -10.74
CA LEU A 140 -1.90 18.16 -9.68
C LEU A 140 -3.22 18.90 -9.94
N ASN A 141 -4.01 19.15 -8.90
CA ASN A 141 -5.19 20.01 -9.01
C ASN A 141 -4.75 21.46 -8.74
N PRO A 142 -4.47 22.29 -9.76
CA PRO A 142 -4.11 23.69 -9.55
C PRO A 142 -5.30 24.46 -8.97
N GLY A 143 -5.04 25.39 -8.04
CA GLY A 143 -6.00 26.44 -7.68
C GLY A 143 -6.97 26.15 -6.53
N VAL A 144 -6.76 25.11 -5.69
CA VAL A 144 -7.54 24.99 -4.45
C VAL A 144 -6.84 25.73 -3.31
N ASP A 145 -7.28 26.96 -3.05
CA ASP A 145 -6.87 27.76 -1.89
C ASP A 145 -7.38 27.11 -0.60
N ASP A 146 -6.56 26.26 0.04
CA ASP A 146 -6.92 25.64 1.33
C ASP A 146 -6.53 26.54 2.51
N SER A 147 -7.12 27.74 2.52
CA SER A 147 -7.01 28.71 3.63
C SER A 147 -7.80 28.31 4.87
N ARG A 148 -8.22 27.03 5.01
CA ARG A 148 -9.07 26.54 6.10
C ARG A 148 -8.47 26.76 7.50
N PHE A 149 -7.18 27.06 7.61
CA PHE A 149 -6.51 27.41 8.86
C PHE A 149 -6.07 28.88 8.97
N GLY A 150 -6.43 29.75 8.02
CA GLY A 150 -6.01 31.16 8.01
C GLY A 150 -4.50 31.36 7.94
N ILE A 151 -3.74 30.31 7.60
CA ILE A 151 -2.31 30.39 7.35
C ILE A 151 -2.19 30.88 5.91
N GLU A 152 -1.56 32.04 5.71
CA GLU A 152 -1.05 32.42 4.38
C GLU A 152 -0.02 31.37 3.99
N VAL A 153 -0.50 30.38 3.23
CA VAL A 153 0.38 29.45 2.54
C VAL A 153 1.06 30.29 1.46
N ASP A 154 2.39 30.40 1.54
CA ASP A 154 3.22 31.06 0.54
C ASP A 154 2.77 30.60 -0.86
N GLN A 155 2.84 31.46 -1.89
CA GLN A 155 2.40 31.10 -3.24
C GLN A 155 3.05 29.79 -3.72
N SER A 156 4.30 29.58 -3.30
CA SER A 156 5.09 28.35 -3.49
C SER A 156 4.48 27.08 -2.87
N SER A 157 3.52 27.18 -1.96
CA SER A 157 2.84 26.02 -1.34
C SER A 157 1.33 25.97 -1.63
N ARG A 158 0.75 27.01 -2.24
CA ARG A 158 -0.56 26.96 -2.92
C ARG A 158 -0.48 26.29 -4.30
N GLU A 159 0.65 26.41 -4.98
CA GLU A 159 0.88 25.82 -6.31
C GLU A 159 1.10 24.30 -6.29
N TYR A 160 1.48 23.74 -5.13
CA TYR A 160 1.86 22.35 -5.02
C TYR A 160 0.82 21.56 -4.23
N GLY A 161 -0.11 20.92 -4.95
CA GLY A 161 -1.00 19.86 -4.44
C GLY A 161 -0.27 18.63 -3.85
N GLU A 162 1.02 18.75 -3.55
CA GLU A 162 1.93 17.74 -3.04
C GLU A 162 1.62 17.28 -1.61
N VAL A 163 0.99 18.12 -0.79
CA VAL A 163 0.77 17.75 0.63
C VAL A 163 -0.50 16.93 0.81
N MET A 164 -1.52 17.15 -0.03
CA MET A 164 -2.83 16.52 0.12
C MET A 164 -3.01 15.29 -0.75
N ARG A 165 -2.36 14.19 -0.34
CA ARG A 165 -2.43 12.87 -1.02
C ARG A 165 -3.85 12.46 -1.42
N LYS A 166 -4.84 12.79 -0.58
CA LYS A 166 -6.27 12.51 -0.81
C LYS A 166 -6.86 13.18 -2.06
N ARG A 167 -6.18 14.17 -2.64
CA ARG A 167 -6.58 14.90 -3.84
C ARG A 167 -5.78 14.50 -5.07
N TRP A 168 -4.84 13.55 -4.93
CA TRP A 168 -4.10 13.08 -6.08
C TRP A 168 -5.02 12.31 -7.02
N THR A 169 -4.88 12.66 -8.29
CA THR A 169 -5.57 12.03 -9.40
C THR A 169 -4.48 11.51 -10.33
N PHE A 170 -4.67 10.32 -10.85
CA PHE A 170 -3.71 9.63 -11.70
C PHE A 170 -4.36 9.36 -13.05
N GLY A 171 -3.69 9.77 -14.13
CA GLY A 171 -4.05 9.42 -15.49
C GLY A 171 -3.33 8.15 -15.92
N PHE A 172 -4.04 7.31 -16.66
CA PHE A 172 -3.51 6.09 -17.26
C PHE A 172 -3.80 6.14 -18.76
N LEU A 173 -2.76 5.95 -19.57
CA LEU A 173 -2.86 5.75 -21.01
C LEU A 173 -2.18 4.42 -21.35
N GLU A 174 -2.99 3.38 -21.58
CA GLU A 174 -2.55 2.03 -21.94
C GLU A 174 -2.51 1.89 -23.47
N LEU A 175 -1.36 1.48 -24.00
CA LEU A 175 -1.20 1.13 -25.41
C LEU A 175 -1.63 -0.32 -25.59
N ARG A 176 -2.64 -0.55 -26.43
CA ARG A 176 -3.18 -1.90 -26.63
C ARG A 176 -2.35 -2.66 -27.66
N THR A 177 -2.16 -3.96 -27.46
CA THR A 177 -1.36 -4.80 -28.37
C THR A 177 -1.88 -4.83 -29.81
N GLU A 178 -3.19 -4.70 -29.98
CA GLU A 178 -3.91 -4.65 -31.24
C GLU A 178 -3.84 -3.28 -31.94
N GLY A 179 -3.36 -2.25 -31.25
CA GLY A 179 -3.36 -0.84 -31.70
C GLY A 179 -4.31 0.03 -30.88
N GLY A 180 -4.14 1.35 -30.99
CA GLY A 180 -4.91 2.34 -30.27
C GLY A 180 -4.60 2.42 -28.76
N PHE A 181 -5.41 3.23 -28.08
CA PHE A 181 -5.22 3.60 -26.70
C PHE A 181 -6.44 3.29 -25.85
N ARG A 182 -6.21 3.04 -24.57
CA ARG A 182 -7.23 3.12 -23.52
C ARG A 182 -6.79 4.16 -22.52
N GLN A 183 -7.60 5.19 -22.32
CA GLN A 183 -7.32 6.26 -21.37
C GLN A 183 -8.37 6.30 -20.26
N TRP A 184 -7.93 6.44 -19.02
CA TRP A 184 -8.82 6.62 -17.87
C TRP A 184 -8.10 7.29 -16.71
N THR A 185 -8.87 7.67 -15.71
CA THR A 185 -8.39 8.40 -14.54
C THR A 185 -8.81 7.68 -13.26
N ARG A 186 -7.96 7.75 -12.23
CA ARG A 186 -8.27 7.26 -10.90
C ARG A 186 -7.91 8.27 -9.83
N HIS A 187 -8.69 8.31 -8.77
CA HIS A 187 -8.37 9.08 -7.57
C HIS A 187 -7.62 8.24 -6.56
N TYR A 188 -6.79 8.91 -5.78
CA TYR A 188 -6.22 8.30 -4.60
C TYR A 188 -7.35 7.84 -3.65
N PRO A 189 -7.29 6.61 -3.11
CA PRO A 189 -8.40 6.01 -2.37
C PRO A 189 -8.63 6.73 -1.06
N GLU A 190 -9.91 6.81 -0.66
CA GLU A 190 -10.25 7.32 0.66
C GLU A 190 -9.73 6.34 1.73
N SER A 191 -9.01 6.86 2.73
CA SER A 191 -8.58 6.02 3.85
C SER A 191 -9.78 5.36 4.53
N ALA A 192 -9.70 4.08 4.89
CA ALA A 192 -10.78 3.35 5.56
C ALA A 192 -11.38 4.11 6.76
N ARG A 193 -10.54 4.71 7.61
CA ARG A 193 -10.99 5.51 8.77
C ARG A 193 -11.88 6.71 8.38
N SER A 194 -11.57 7.38 7.27
CA SER A 194 -12.37 8.49 6.75
C SER A 194 -13.72 7.98 6.25
N PHE A 195 -13.70 6.90 5.47
CA PHE A 195 -14.91 6.24 4.97
C PHE A 195 -15.81 5.76 6.12
N ASP A 196 -15.26 5.02 7.10
CA ASP A 196 -15.96 4.56 8.30
C ASP A 196 -16.60 5.73 9.06
N GLY A 197 -15.89 6.85 9.14
CA GLY A 197 -16.39 8.10 9.73
C GLY A 197 -17.62 8.64 9.00
N ARG A 198 -17.60 8.64 7.65
CA ARG A 198 -18.75 9.05 6.84
C ARG A 198 -19.93 8.08 6.99
N VAL A 199 -19.67 6.77 7.04
CA VAL A 199 -20.71 5.75 7.26
C VAL A 199 -21.39 5.95 8.61
N LEU A 200 -20.61 6.15 9.68
CA LEU A 200 -21.15 6.42 11.01
C LEU A 200 -21.92 7.75 11.07
N ALA A 201 -21.44 8.78 10.39
CA ALA A 201 -22.13 10.07 10.31
C ALA A 201 -23.47 9.96 9.58
N ALA A 202 -23.51 9.26 8.43
CA ALA A 202 -24.73 8.99 7.67
C ALA A 202 -25.74 8.18 8.50
N ALA A 203 -25.27 7.14 9.20
CA ALA A 203 -26.12 6.33 10.07
C ALA A 203 -26.77 7.16 11.19
N ARG A 204 -26.01 8.07 11.83
CA ARG A 204 -26.57 8.99 12.85
C ARG A 204 -27.57 9.98 12.28
N ALA A 205 -27.38 10.40 11.02
CA ALA A 205 -28.27 11.31 10.32
C ALA A 205 -29.49 10.63 9.68
N GLY A 206 -29.62 9.29 9.78
CA GLY A 206 -30.67 8.53 9.09
C GLY A 206 -30.54 8.56 7.56
N GLN A 207 -29.33 8.81 7.05
CA GLN A 207 -29.03 8.87 5.62
C GLN A 207 -28.51 7.52 5.10
N PRO A 208 -28.68 7.22 3.81
CA PRO A 208 -28.09 6.02 3.21
C PRO A 208 -26.56 6.01 3.38
N ALA A 209 -26.00 4.81 3.54
CA ALA A 209 -24.56 4.66 3.67
C ALA A 209 -23.86 5.21 2.42
N PRO A 210 -22.82 6.06 2.57
CA PRO A 210 -22.07 6.57 1.44
C PRO A 210 -21.38 5.41 0.72
N GLN A 211 -21.28 5.51 -0.60
CA GLN A 211 -20.50 4.58 -1.42
C GLN A 211 -19.12 5.19 -1.69
N ARG A 212 -18.13 4.32 -1.92
CA ARG A 212 -16.82 4.74 -2.44
C ARG A 212 -16.96 5.11 -3.90
N SER A 213 -16.13 6.03 -4.37
CA SER A 213 -16.14 6.36 -5.79
C SER A 213 -15.62 5.14 -6.58
N PRO A 214 -16.29 4.73 -7.68
CA PRO A 214 -15.79 3.67 -8.55
C PRO A 214 -14.46 4.05 -9.23
N ASP A 215 -14.11 5.33 -9.23
CA ASP A 215 -12.87 5.85 -9.77
C ASP A 215 -11.73 5.90 -8.74
N GLU A 216 -11.92 5.40 -7.51
CA GLU A 216 -10.80 5.23 -6.56
C GLU A 216 -9.85 4.13 -7.05
N LEU A 217 -8.54 4.35 -6.90
CA LEU A 217 -7.55 3.29 -7.09
C LEU A 217 -7.85 2.15 -6.12
N ALA A 218 -8.04 0.95 -6.65
CA ALA A 218 -8.16 -0.25 -5.82
C ALA A 218 -6.79 -0.56 -5.20
N GLU A 219 -6.70 -0.57 -3.86
CA GLU A 219 -5.48 -1.00 -3.15
C GLU A 219 -5.03 -2.38 -3.63
N ASP A 220 -3.71 -2.59 -3.71
CA ASP A 220 -3.06 -3.81 -4.23
C ASP A 220 -3.33 -4.14 -5.72
N SER A 221 -4.05 -3.30 -6.48
CA SER A 221 -4.13 -3.44 -7.94
C SER A 221 -2.82 -3.01 -8.62
N TRP A 222 -2.63 -3.41 -9.88
CA TRP A 222 -1.48 -2.94 -10.66
C TRP A 222 -1.50 -1.42 -10.88
N GLU A 223 -2.69 -0.83 -11.05
CA GLU A 223 -2.88 0.62 -11.18
C GLU A 223 -2.40 1.34 -9.91
N TRP A 224 -2.70 0.77 -8.74
CA TRP A 224 -2.23 1.29 -7.46
C TRP A 224 -0.71 1.30 -7.38
N TYR A 225 -0.05 0.17 -7.68
CA TYR A 225 1.41 0.09 -7.67
C TYR A 225 2.06 1.01 -8.70
N ALA A 226 1.46 1.12 -9.89
CA ALA A 226 1.94 2.01 -10.94
C ALA A 226 1.81 3.48 -10.52
N ALA A 227 0.68 3.88 -9.90
CA ALA A 227 0.49 5.22 -9.36
C ALA A 227 1.52 5.57 -8.25
N LEU A 228 1.95 4.60 -7.44
CA LEU A 228 3.00 4.82 -6.44
C LEU A 228 4.35 5.22 -7.06
N THR A 229 4.62 4.90 -8.33
CA THR A 229 5.88 5.24 -9.01
C THR A 229 5.99 6.73 -9.38
N VAL A 230 4.85 7.41 -9.55
CA VAL A 230 4.77 8.85 -9.85
C VAL A 230 4.51 9.71 -8.61
N ILE A 231 4.57 9.10 -7.43
CA ILE A 231 4.46 9.78 -6.15
C ILE A 231 5.88 10.19 -5.69
N PRO A 232 6.10 11.46 -5.29
CA PRO A 232 7.39 11.91 -4.80
C PRO A 232 7.92 11.04 -3.64
N ALA A 233 9.22 10.81 -3.64
CA ALA A 233 9.89 10.05 -2.58
C ALA A 233 9.56 10.62 -1.19
N GLY A 234 9.34 9.73 -0.22
CA GLY A 234 8.93 10.11 1.14
C GLY A 234 7.46 10.56 1.28
N LYS A 235 6.72 10.72 0.17
CA LYS A 235 5.29 11.03 0.16
C LYS A 235 4.40 9.82 -0.13
N ALA A 236 4.98 8.64 -0.38
CA ALA A 236 4.22 7.41 -0.48
C ALA A 236 3.45 7.12 0.82
N PRO A 237 2.23 6.55 0.75
CA PRO A 237 1.53 6.06 1.93
C PRO A 237 2.33 5.01 2.68
N ASN A 238 2.21 5.03 4.00
CA ASN A 238 2.48 3.82 4.78
C ASN A 238 1.46 2.78 4.34
N ARG A 239 1.96 1.63 3.87
CA ARG A 239 1.11 0.52 3.45
C ARG A 239 0.16 0.16 4.60
N SER A 240 -1.14 0.19 4.33
CA SER A 240 -2.14 -0.07 5.35
C SER A 240 -2.13 -1.58 5.66
N PHE A 241 -1.72 -1.97 6.88
CA PHE A 241 -1.73 -3.37 7.32
C PHE A 241 -3.15 -3.89 7.65
N ARG A 242 -4.20 -3.17 7.25
CA ARG A 242 -5.59 -3.54 7.62
C ARG A 242 -6.11 -4.71 6.79
N ASN A 243 -5.71 -4.80 5.52
CA ASN A 243 -5.95 -5.96 4.67
C ASN A 243 -4.74 -6.91 4.69
N ASP A 244 -4.25 -7.20 5.90
CA ASP A 244 -3.14 -8.11 6.09
C ASP A 244 -3.60 -9.44 6.68
N ALA A 245 -2.84 -10.50 6.45
CA ALA A 245 -3.16 -11.82 6.95
C ALA A 245 -3.32 -11.83 8.48
N LEU A 246 -2.68 -10.89 9.19
CA LEU A 246 -2.87 -10.69 10.63
C LEU A 246 -4.29 -10.27 11.01
N SER A 247 -5.00 -9.46 10.20
CA SER A 247 -6.39 -9.10 10.50
C SER A 247 -7.32 -10.30 10.36
N SER A 248 -6.99 -11.26 9.48
CA SER A 248 -7.71 -12.53 9.35
C SER A 248 -7.56 -13.48 10.55
N ALA A 249 -6.56 -13.26 11.41
CA ALA A 249 -6.34 -14.11 12.60
C ALA A 249 -7.55 -14.08 13.55
N GLY A 250 -8.25 -12.94 13.65
CA GLY A 250 -9.42 -12.77 14.53
C GLY A 250 -9.07 -13.04 16.00
N TRP A 251 -9.91 -13.80 16.72
CA TRP A 251 -9.70 -14.13 18.14
C TRP A 251 -8.43 -14.96 18.41
N ALA A 252 -7.87 -15.62 17.40
CA ALA A 252 -6.68 -16.45 17.57
C ALA A 252 -5.47 -15.61 18.04
N LEU A 253 -5.38 -14.36 17.59
CA LEU A 253 -4.33 -13.43 18.00
C LEU A 253 -4.40 -13.12 19.52
N PRO A 254 -5.50 -12.59 20.09
CA PRO A 254 -5.59 -12.36 21.53
C PRO A 254 -5.50 -13.65 22.36
N MET A 255 -6.00 -14.81 21.88
CA MET A 255 -5.79 -16.08 22.59
C MET A 255 -4.32 -16.47 22.66
N THR A 256 -3.59 -16.34 21.54
CA THR A 256 -2.15 -16.62 21.49
C THR A 256 -1.40 -15.68 22.45
N SER A 257 -1.70 -14.38 22.41
CA SER A 257 -1.08 -13.39 23.32
C SER A 257 -1.38 -13.67 24.79
N ALA A 258 -2.64 -14.01 25.12
CA ALA A 258 -3.02 -14.39 26.49
C ALA A 258 -2.33 -15.68 26.94
N GLY A 259 -2.17 -16.66 26.03
CA GLY A 259 -1.42 -17.88 26.28
C GLY A 259 0.06 -17.60 26.58
N VAL A 260 0.71 -16.70 25.82
CA VAL A 260 2.09 -16.28 26.09
C VAL A 260 2.19 -15.64 27.47
N ILE A 261 1.38 -14.61 27.75
CA ILE A 261 1.43 -13.88 29.04
C ILE A 261 1.13 -14.83 30.22
N GLY A 262 0.10 -15.66 30.08
CA GLY A 262 -0.28 -16.67 31.08
C GLY A 262 0.82 -17.69 31.33
N SER A 263 1.50 -18.14 30.27
CA SER A 263 2.61 -19.09 30.39
C SER A 263 3.80 -18.49 31.15
N ILE A 264 4.18 -17.23 30.85
CA ILE A 264 5.27 -16.53 31.54
C ILE A 264 4.92 -16.36 33.03
N GLY A 265 3.71 -15.89 33.33
CA GLY A 265 3.26 -15.70 34.70
C GLY A 265 3.23 -17.01 35.50
N CYS A 266 2.59 -18.05 34.95
CA CYS A 266 2.50 -19.35 35.61
C CYS A 266 3.87 -20.01 35.81
N LEU A 267 4.76 -19.89 34.82
CA LEU A 267 6.13 -20.41 34.92
C LEU A 267 6.91 -19.70 36.04
N ALA A 268 6.80 -18.37 36.13
CA ALA A 268 7.43 -17.60 37.21
C ALA A 268 6.96 -18.06 38.60
N PHE A 269 5.65 -18.28 38.79
CA PHE A 269 5.11 -18.79 40.06
C PHE A 269 5.45 -20.26 40.32
N ALA A 270 5.54 -21.09 39.29
CA ALA A 270 5.92 -22.49 39.43
C ALA A 270 7.38 -22.65 39.89
N LEU A 271 8.26 -21.79 39.39
CA LEU A 271 9.69 -21.76 39.70
C LEU A 271 10.03 -20.92 40.93
N ALA A 272 9.10 -20.11 41.44
CA ALA A 272 9.34 -19.25 42.59
C ALA A 272 9.84 -20.04 43.83
N PRO A 273 10.88 -19.55 44.52
CA PRO A 273 11.38 -20.20 45.73
C PRO A 273 10.29 -20.20 46.81
N ARG A 274 10.21 -21.28 47.59
CA ARG A 274 9.29 -21.32 48.73
C ARG A 274 9.75 -20.27 49.73
N ARG A 275 8.85 -19.37 50.16
CA ARG A 275 9.10 -18.55 51.36
C ARG A 275 9.48 -19.51 52.48
N SER A 276 10.70 -19.42 52.96
CA SER A 276 11.07 -20.08 54.20
C SER A 276 10.26 -19.42 55.31
N ASP A 277 9.52 -20.18 56.11
CA ASP A 277 8.78 -19.70 57.30
C ASP A 277 9.70 -19.17 58.42
N ARG A 278 10.90 -18.69 58.06
CA ARG A 278 11.97 -18.25 58.95
C ARG A 278 11.63 -17.02 59.79
N TRP A 279 10.48 -16.37 59.60
CA TRP A 279 10.08 -15.21 60.39
C TRP A 279 9.30 -15.59 61.68
N SER A 280 8.85 -16.83 61.85
CA SER A 280 7.93 -17.16 62.95
C SER A 280 8.61 -17.45 64.31
N ALA A 281 9.94 -17.42 64.41
CA ALA A 281 10.64 -17.88 65.62
C ALA A 281 11.66 -16.90 66.22
N ALA A 282 11.96 -15.75 65.59
CA ALA A 282 13.10 -14.92 66.02
C ALA A 282 12.73 -13.76 66.98
N GLU A 283 11.47 -13.38 67.15
CA GLU A 283 11.11 -12.23 67.99
C GLU A 283 9.83 -12.48 68.80
N ARG A 284 9.93 -13.27 69.87
CA ARG A 284 9.17 -12.96 71.08
C ARG A 284 10.20 -12.53 72.13
N PRO A 285 10.40 -11.23 72.38
CA PRO A 285 11.15 -10.82 73.56
C PRO A 285 10.42 -11.37 74.79
N SER A 286 11.12 -12.15 75.60
CA SER A 286 10.62 -12.61 76.90
C SER A 286 10.43 -11.40 77.84
N PRO A 287 9.31 -11.31 78.57
CA PRO A 287 9.13 -10.32 79.64
C PRO A 287 10.02 -10.60 80.85
#